data_AF-A0A956FTU9-F1
#
_entry.id   AF-A0A956FTU9-F1
#
_cell.length_a   1.000
_cell.length_b   1.000
_cell.length_c   1.000
_cell.angle_alpha   90.00
_cell.angle_beta   90.00
_cell.angle_gamma   90.00
#
_symmetry.space_group_name_H-M   'P 1'
#
loop_
_entity.id
_entity.type
_entity.pdbx_description
1 polymer ?
#
loop_
_entity_poly.entity_id
_entity_poly.type
_entity_poly.pdbx_seq_one_letter_code
_entity_poly.pdbx_strand_id
1 'polypeptide(L)'
;MLPLLGAVDVYKLLFGSEGIILVVVLILIALVVLSFFVIFYKLIHVSQAQAQSINFLDRFWESKRLDDIYRVTDKLKYSPLAAMFRAGYVELSKVKKKDDGGGQGTMHDKMDGLENIERALQRARVSEMTKLENLLPFLATVAGAAPFIGLFGTV
;
A
#
# COMPACT_ATOMS: atom_id res chain seq x y z
N MET A 1 10.02 -22.10 47.79
CA MET A 1 8.91 -22.50 46.89
C MET A 1 9.07 -21.79 45.53
N LEU A 2 10.20 -22.04 44.84
CA LEU A 2 10.50 -21.48 43.51
C LEU A 2 11.64 -22.25 42.75
N PRO A 3 11.69 -23.60 42.68
CA PRO A 3 12.64 -24.29 41.80
C PRO A 3 12.01 -24.81 40.48
N LEU A 4 10.73 -24.55 40.21
CA LEU A 4 10.01 -25.16 39.08
C LEU A 4 10.25 -24.49 37.71
N LEU A 5 10.80 -23.27 37.66
CA LEU A 5 11.08 -22.56 36.40
C LEU A 5 12.48 -22.82 35.81
N GLY A 6 13.40 -23.40 36.58
CA GLY A 6 14.77 -23.71 36.12
C GLY A 6 14.94 -25.10 35.48
N ALA A 7 13.88 -25.91 35.42
CA ALA A 7 13.94 -27.32 35.02
C ALA A 7 13.33 -27.62 33.64
N VAL A 8 12.84 -26.60 32.93
CA VAL A 8 12.30 -26.77 31.58
C VAL A 8 13.33 -26.27 30.57
N ASP A 9 14.27 -27.15 30.23
CA ASP A 9 15.18 -26.93 29.09
C ASP A 9 14.34 -26.88 27.81
N VAL A 10 14.01 -25.67 27.33
CA VAL A 10 13.28 -25.46 26.06
C VAL A 10 13.97 -26.20 24.91
N TYR A 11 15.30 -26.27 24.94
CA TYR A 11 16.10 -27.09 24.03
C TYR A 11 15.77 -28.58 24.15
N LYS A 12 15.70 -29.17 25.35
CA LYS A 12 15.31 -30.58 25.51
C LYS A 12 13.87 -30.84 25.09
N LEU A 13 12.97 -29.87 25.27
CA LEU A 13 11.55 -30.00 24.94
C LEU A 13 11.32 -29.90 23.43
N LEU A 14 12.05 -29.01 22.74
CA LEU A 14 12.04 -28.88 21.28
C LEU A 14 12.73 -30.07 20.59
N PHE A 15 13.92 -30.45 21.06
CA PHE A 15 14.68 -31.57 20.49
C PHE A 15 14.21 -32.95 20.98
N GLY A 16 13.34 -33.00 22.00
CA GLY A 16 12.60 -34.20 22.40
C GLY A 16 11.25 -34.36 21.67
N SER A 17 10.84 -33.35 20.89
CA SER A 17 9.65 -33.41 20.05
C SER A 17 10.03 -34.01 18.68
N GLU A 18 9.62 -35.24 18.40
CA GLU A 18 9.83 -35.88 17.10
C GLU A 18 8.61 -35.71 16.19
N GLY A 19 8.82 -35.54 14.86
CA GLY A 19 7.75 -35.56 13.86
C GLY A 19 7.14 -34.19 13.52
N ILE A 20 5.80 -34.11 13.53
CA ILE A 20 5.03 -33.00 12.95
C ILE A 20 5.11 -31.68 13.76
N ILE A 21 5.36 -31.77 15.07
CA ILE A 21 5.45 -30.63 15.99
C ILE A 21 6.62 -29.72 15.61
N LEU A 22 7.79 -30.31 15.34
CA LEU A 22 8.97 -29.56 14.93
C LEU A 22 8.72 -28.79 13.64
N VAL A 23 8.01 -29.39 12.68
CA VAL A 23 7.63 -28.74 11.41
C VAL A 23 6.68 -27.56 11.67
N VAL A 24 5.68 -27.74 12.53
CA VAL A 24 4.74 -26.66 12.92
C VAL A 24 5.49 -25.50 13.57
N VAL A 25 6.38 -25.77 14.51
CA VAL A 25 7.19 -24.74 15.17
C VAL A 25 8.07 -23.99 14.17
N LEU A 26 8.73 -24.71 13.25
CA LEU A 26 9.55 -24.09 12.20
C LEU A 26 8.71 -23.20 11.28
N ILE A 27 7.51 -23.63 10.88
CA ILE A 27 6.59 -22.82 10.07
C ILE A 27 6.19 -21.56 10.84
N LEU A 28 5.82 -21.67 12.11
CA LEU A 28 5.44 -20.51 12.93
C LEU A 28 6.58 -19.51 13.06
N ILE A 29 7.81 -19.98 13.30
CA ILE A 29 8.99 -19.11 13.35
C ILE A 29 9.19 -18.40 11.99
N ALA A 30 9.08 -19.13 10.88
CA ALA A 30 9.20 -18.53 9.55
C ALA A 30 8.14 -17.45 9.30
N LEU A 31 6.87 -17.71 9.68
CA LEU A 31 5.78 -16.74 9.55
C LEU A 31 6.00 -15.49 10.42
N VAL A 32 6.55 -15.64 11.62
CA VAL A 32 6.92 -14.50 12.49
C VAL A 32 7.99 -13.64 11.82
N VAL A 33 9.08 -14.26 11.33
CA VAL A 33 10.17 -13.53 10.68
C VAL A 33 9.68 -12.79 9.44
N LEU A 34 8.88 -13.46 8.59
CA LEU A 34 8.28 -12.83 7.41
C LEU A 34 7.33 -11.69 7.78
N SER A 35 6.53 -11.84 8.83
CA SER A 35 5.60 -10.79 9.26
C SER A 35 6.34 -9.54 9.73
N PHE A 36 7.40 -9.69 10.53
CA PHE A 36 8.23 -8.57 10.94
C PHE A 36 8.88 -7.87 9.75
N PHE A 37 9.41 -8.62 8.79
CA PHE A 37 9.96 -8.07 7.56
C PHE A 37 8.92 -7.21 6.81
N VAL A 38 7.71 -7.74 6.61
CA VAL A 38 6.62 -7.02 5.93
C VAL A 38 6.21 -5.77 6.71
N ILE A 39 6.11 -5.84 8.04
CA ILE A 39 5.77 -4.68 8.90
C ILE A 39 6.79 -3.55 8.70
N PHE A 40 8.09 -3.84 8.84
CA PHE A 40 9.13 -2.82 8.67
C PHE A 40 9.17 -2.24 7.27
N TYR A 41 9.07 -3.10 6.25
CA TYR A 41 8.98 -2.67 4.86
C TYR A 41 7.80 -1.70 4.67
N LYS A 42 6.64 -2.02 5.23
CA LYS A 42 5.43 -1.23 5.06
C LYS A 42 5.48 0.11 5.78
N LEU A 43 6.01 0.14 7.00
CA LEU A 43 6.19 1.37 7.77
C LEU A 43 7.00 2.41 6.98
N ILE A 44 8.12 1.98 6.38
CA ILE A 44 8.98 2.86 5.58
C ILE A 44 8.23 3.35 4.33
N HIS A 45 7.60 2.44 3.58
CA HIS A 45 6.90 2.80 2.34
C HIS A 45 5.73 3.75 2.55
N VAL A 46 4.89 3.49 3.57
CA VAL A 46 3.74 4.35 3.88
C VAL A 46 4.21 5.71 4.42
N SER A 47 5.24 5.73 5.28
CA SER A 47 5.83 6.97 5.77
C SER A 47 6.39 7.83 4.64
N GLN A 48 7.12 7.22 3.70
CA GLN A 48 7.66 7.93 2.52
C GLN A 48 6.53 8.47 1.62
N ALA A 49 5.50 7.66 1.37
CA ALA A 49 4.34 8.07 0.58
C ALA A 49 3.59 9.24 1.22
N GLN A 50 3.43 9.21 2.55
CA GLN A 50 2.80 10.28 3.31
C GLN A 50 3.64 11.57 3.27
N ALA A 51 4.95 11.48 3.53
CA ALA A 51 5.85 12.62 3.51
C ALA A 51 5.88 13.31 2.13
N GLN A 52 5.98 12.53 1.05
CA GLN A 52 5.94 13.10 -0.30
C GLN A 52 4.56 13.68 -0.66
N SER A 53 3.47 13.11 -0.14
CA SER A 53 2.12 13.64 -0.40
C SER A 53 1.85 14.94 0.32
N ILE A 54 2.36 15.12 1.54
CA ILE A 54 2.34 16.40 2.24
C ILE A 54 3.12 17.45 1.41
N ASN A 55 4.34 17.11 0.99
CA ASN A 55 5.14 18.02 0.15
C ASN A 55 4.44 18.38 -1.16
N PHE A 56 3.81 17.41 -1.83
CA PHE A 56 3.03 17.65 -3.03
C PHE A 56 1.86 18.61 -2.75
N LEU A 57 1.14 18.41 -1.64
CA LEU A 57 -0.01 19.21 -1.28
C LEU A 57 0.37 20.66 -0.99
N ASP A 58 1.48 20.90 -0.28
CA ASP A 58 2.00 22.25 -0.04
C ASP A 58 2.26 22.97 -1.37
N ARG A 59 2.96 22.30 -2.30
CA ARG A 59 3.22 22.85 -3.65
C ARG A 59 1.94 23.08 -4.45
N PHE A 60 0.98 22.17 -4.34
CA PHE A 60 -0.31 22.26 -5.02
C PHE A 60 -1.08 23.53 -4.61
N TRP A 61 -1.12 23.84 -3.31
CA TRP A 61 -1.80 25.03 -2.80
C TRP A 61 -1.06 26.34 -3.07
N GLU A 62 0.28 26.31 -3.17
CA GLU A 62 1.09 27.48 -3.51
C GLU A 62 1.02 27.86 -5.00
N SER A 63 0.78 26.89 -5.89
CA SER A 63 0.82 27.14 -7.34
C SER A 63 -0.49 27.70 -7.89
N LYS A 64 -0.37 28.65 -8.82
CA LYS A 64 -1.49 29.18 -9.60
C LYS A 64 -1.72 28.43 -10.92
N ARG A 65 -0.80 27.53 -11.31
CA ARG A 65 -0.81 26.86 -12.62
C ARG A 65 -0.65 25.35 -12.48
N LEU A 66 -1.56 24.61 -13.12
CA LEU A 66 -1.57 23.15 -13.12
C LEU A 66 -0.39 22.54 -13.89
N ASP A 67 0.09 23.20 -14.94
CA ASP A 67 1.30 22.79 -15.69
C ASP A 67 2.54 22.71 -14.79
N ASP A 68 2.69 23.67 -13.87
CA ASP A 68 3.83 23.71 -12.96
C ASP A 68 3.76 22.57 -11.95
N ILE A 69 2.56 22.25 -11.45
CA ILE A 69 2.33 21.10 -10.57
C ILE A 69 2.60 19.78 -11.28
N TYR A 70 2.24 19.67 -12.57
CA TYR A 70 2.51 18.46 -13.34
C TYR A 70 4.00 18.11 -13.36
N ARG A 71 4.88 19.11 -13.49
CA ARG A 71 6.34 18.93 -13.43
C ARG A 71 6.84 18.52 -12.04
N VAL A 72 6.17 18.93 -10.97
CA VAL A 72 6.50 18.51 -9.60
C VAL A 72 6.24 17.01 -9.43
N THR A 73 5.26 16.43 -10.13
CA THR A 73 4.94 14.99 -10.02
C THR A 73 6.12 14.09 -10.42
N ASP A 74 7.00 14.52 -11.31
CA ASP A 74 8.19 13.73 -11.71
C ASP A 74 9.21 13.57 -10.58
N LYS A 75 9.24 14.51 -9.63
CA LYS A 75 10.14 14.49 -8.46
C LYS A 75 9.54 13.74 -7.27
N LEU A 76 8.21 13.66 -7.17
CA LEU A 76 7.47 13.07 -6.05
C LEU A 76 6.84 11.73 -6.44
N LYS A 77 7.66 10.79 -6.91
CA LYS A 77 7.21 9.51 -7.48
C LYS A 77 6.54 8.57 -6.46
N TYR A 78 6.83 8.72 -5.18
CA TYR A 78 6.24 7.90 -4.12
C TYR A 78 4.96 8.50 -3.56
N SER A 79 4.52 9.69 -4.01
CA SER A 79 3.27 10.30 -3.56
C SER A 79 2.07 9.73 -4.34
N PRO A 80 1.11 9.07 -3.67
CA PRO A 80 -0.18 8.71 -4.26
C PRO A 80 -0.92 9.92 -4.82
N LEU A 81 -0.84 11.06 -4.13
CA LEU A 81 -1.57 12.27 -4.53
C LEU A 81 -0.98 12.89 -5.80
N ALA A 82 0.35 12.89 -5.94
CA ALA A 82 1.01 13.30 -7.18
C ALA A 82 0.63 12.38 -8.36
N ALA A 83 0.54 11.07 -8.13
CA ALA A 83 0.10 10.10 -9.15
C ALA A 83 -1.37 10.33 -9.56
N MET A 84 -2.27 10.57 -8.60
CA MET A 84 -3.66 10.93 -8.87
C MET A 84 -3.75 12.23 -9.68
N PHE A 85 -3.05 13.28 -9.26
CA PHE A 85 -3.01 14.54 -9.98
C PHE A 85 -2.53 14.35 -11.42
N ARG A 86 -1.46 13.58 -11.63
CA ARG A 86 -0.91 13.29 -12.96
C ARG A 86 -1.96 12.64 -13.86
N ALA A 87 -2.70 11.65 -13.36
CA ALA A 87 -3.76 10.98 -14.11
C ALA A 87 -4.89 11.93 -14.51
N GLY A 88 -5.36 12.76 -13.58
CA GLY A 88 -6.40 13.77 -13.87
C GLY A 88 -5.91 14.86 -14.83
N TYR A 89 -4.66 15.32 -14.68
CA TYR A 89 -4.06 16.35 -15.52
C TYR A 89 -3.95 15.90 -16.98
N VAL A 90 -3.58 14.64 -17.22
CA VAL A 90 -3.50 14.07 -18.57
C VAL A 90 -4.87 14.12 -19.26
N GLU A 91 -5.95 13.75 -18.58
CA GLU A 91 -7.30 13.84 -19.17
C GLU A 91 -7.74 15.29 -19.36
N LEU A 92 -7.48 16.17 -18.38
CA LEU A 92 -7.78 17.61 -18.49
C LEU A 92 -7.09 18.24 -19.70
N SER A 93 -5.84 17.87 -19.97
CA SER A 93 -5.09 18.38 -21.12
C SER A 93 -5.70 17.98 -22.47
N LYS A 94 -6.35 16.81 -22.55
CA LYS A 94 -7.06 16.36 -23.76
C LYS A 94 -8.34 17.16 -23.98
N VAL A 95 -9.08 17.45 -22.90
CA VAL A 95 -10.30 18.29 -22.96
C VAL A 95 -9.96 19.70 -23.44
N LYS A 96 -8.92 20.33 -22.87
CA LYS A 96 -8.46 21.66 -23.31
C LYS A 96 -8.05 21.70 -24.78
N LYS A 97 -7.30 20.69 -25.26
CA LYS A 97 -6.88 20.61 -26.67
C LYS A 97 -8.06 20.47 -27.63
N LYS A 98 -9.15 19.81 -27.24
CA LYS A 98 -10.36 19.72 -28.06
C LYS A 98 -11.07 21.07 -28.18
N ASP A 99 -11.09 21.87 -27.11
CA ASP A 99 -11.71 23.20 -27.07
C ASP A 99 -10.94 24.23 -27.92
N ASP A 100 -9.60 24.17 -27.93
CA ASP A 100 -8.74 25.08 -28.71
C ASP A 100 -8.68 24.76 -30.22
N GLY A 101 -9.08 23.55 -30.64
CA GLY A 101 -8.99 23.06 -32.02
C GLY A 101 -10.05 23.58 -33.00
N GLY A 102 -10.85 24.58 -32.62
CA GLY A 102 -11.84 25.22 -33.50
C GLY A 102 -13.19 24.49 -33.62
N GLY A 103 -13.35 23.31 -33.01
CA GLY A 103 -14.66 22.72 -32.79
C GLY A 103 -15.25 23.33 -31.52
N GLN A 104 -16.32 24.13 -31.65
CA GLN A 104 -17.07 24.62 -30.50
C GLN A 104 -17.64 23.40 -29.76
N GLY A 105 -16.89 22.89 -28.79
CA GLY A 105 -17.26 21.70 -28.03
C GLY A 105 -18.64 21.92 -27.44
N THR A 106 -19.58 21.04 -27.82
CA THR A 106 -20.95 21.13 -27.30
C THR A 106 -20.93 21.03 -25.77
N MET A 107 -21.96 21.52 -25.10
CA MET A 107 -22.08 21.38 -23.63
C MET A 107 -21.94 19.92 -23.19
N HIS A 108 -22.36 18.98 -24.05
CA HIS A 108 -22.19 17.54 -23.87
C HIS A 108 -20.72 17.10 -23.86
N ASP A 109 -19.90 17.57 -24.80
CA ASP A 109 -18.45 17.27 -24.87
C ASP A 109 -17.68 17.74 -23.63
N LYS A 110 -18.08 18.89 -23.05
CA LYS A 110 -17.48 19.41 -21.81
C LYS A 110 -17.89 18.58 -20.59
N MET A 111 -19.13 18.11 -20.54
CA MET A 111 -19.64 17.23 -19.49
C MET A 111 -18.93 15.86 -19.53
N ASP A 112 -18.81 15.27 -20.72
CA ASP A 112 -18.09 14.01 -20.95
C ASP A 112 -16.59 14.14 -20.60
N GLY A 113 -15.99 15.31 -20.90
CA GLY A 113 -14.63 15.62 -20.50
C GLY A 113 -14.42 15.60 -18.99
N LEU A 114 -15.34 16.20 -18.23
CA LEU A 114 -15.30 16.20 -16.76
C LEU A 114 -15.51 14.81 -16.17
N GLU A 115 -16.46 14.04 -16.71
CA GLU A 115 -16.69 12.65 -16.28
C GLU A 115 -15.44 11.78 -16.51
N ASN A 116 -14.75 11.97 -17.64
CA ASN A 116 -13.51 11.25 -17.93
C ASN A 116 -12.38 11.59 -16.95
N ILE A 117 -12.27 12.86 -16.53
CA ILE A 117 -11.31 13.29 -15.50
C ILE A 117 -11.65 12.62 -14.16
N GLU A 118 -12.92 12.64 -13.75
CA GLU A 118 -13.36 12.00 -12.52
C GLU A 118 -13.07 10.49 -12.52
N ARG A 119 -13.41 9.80 -13.62
CA ARG A 119 -13.10 8.37 -13.80
C ARG A 119 -11.61 8.09 -13.77
N ALA A 120 -10.78 8.96 -14.34
CA ALA A 120 -9.32 8.82 -14.26
C ALA A 120 -8.80 8.99 -12.84
N LEU A 121 -9.30 9.99 -12.10
CA LEU A 121 -8.97 10.20 -10.69
C LEU A 121 -9.40 9.03 -9.81
N GLN A 122 -10.61 8.51 -10.01
CA GLN A 122 -11.11 7.37 -9.24
C GLN A 122 -10.31 6.10 -9.54
N ARG A 123 -9.97 5.83 -10.80
CA ARG A 123 -9.09 4.70 -11.16
C ARG A 123 -7.70 4.85 -10.54
N ALA A 124 -7.13 6.05 -10.58
CA ALA A 124 -5.84 6.32 -9.96
C ALA A 124 -5.91 6.14 -8.44
N ARG A 125 -6.95 6.65 -7.77
CA ARG A 125 -7.19 6.46 -6.33
C ARG A 125 -7.20 4.99 -5.96
N VAL A 126 -8.00 4.17 -6.66
CA VAL A 126 -8.10 2.73 -6.39
C VAL A 126 -6.76 2.04 -6.63
N SER A 127 -6.07 2.38 -7.72
CA SER A 127 -4.76 1.81 -8.03
C SER A 127 -3.71 2.14 -6.97
N GLU A 128 -3.62 3.41 -6.56
CA GLU A 128 -2.67 3.83 -5.52
C GLU A 128 -3.02 3.25 -4.15
N MET A 129 -4.30 3.17 -3.78
CA MET A 129 -4.72 2.46 -2.56
C MET A 129 -4.32 0.99 -2.60
N THR A 130 -4.55 0.30 -3.72
CA THR A 130 -4.16 -1.12 -3.87
C THR A 130 -2.65 -1.30 -3.69
N LYS A 131 -1.83 -0.39 -4.23
CA LYS A 131 -0.37 -0.41 -4.03
C LYS A 131 -0.01 -0.18 -2.56
N LEU A 132 -0.65 0.77 -1.89
CA LEU A 132 -0.49 1.05 -0.46
C LEU A 132 -1.07 -0.03 0.44
N GLU A 133 -1.92 -0.93 -0.05
CA GLU A 133 -2.45 -2.07 0.73
C GLU A 133 -1.70 -3.37 0.45
N ASN A 134 -0.78 -3.37 -0.53
CA ASN A 134 0.00 -4.55 -0.86
C ASN A 134 0.68 -5.15 0.39
N LEU A 135 0.67 -6.48 0.49
CA LEU A 135 1.15 -7.30 1.62
C LEU A 135 0.31 -7.25 2.91
N LEU A 136 -0.65 -6.33 3.06
CA LEU A 136 -1.57 -6.35 4.21
C LEU A 136 -2.46 -7.61 4.22
N PRO A 137 -2.96 -8.12 3.08
CA PRO A 137 -3.72 -9.37 3.07
C PRO A 137 -2.90 -10.56 3.59
N PHE A 138 -1.60 -10.62 3.28
CA PHE A 138 -0.73 -11.67 3.81
C PHE A 138 -0.64 -11.63 5.34
N LEU A 139 -0.42 -10.45 5.92
CA LEU A 139 -0.43 -10.29 7.37
C LEU A 139 -1.77 -10.69 8.00
N ALA A 140 -2.89 -10.33 7.35
CA ALA A 140 -4.23 -10.72 7.80
C ALA A 140 -4.41 -12.25 7.77
N THR A 141 -3.93 -12.92 6.72
CA THR A 141 -3.96 -14.40 6.64
C THR A 141 -3.09 -15.03 7.71
N VAL A 142 -1.87 -14.53 7.95
CA VAL A 142 -0.99 -15.05 9.00
C VAL A 142 -1.62 -14.87 10.37
N ALA A 143 -2.19 -13.70 10.67
CA ALA A 143 -2.88 -13.42 11.93
C ALA A 143 -4.07 -14.36 12.18
N GLY A 144 -4.83 -14.69 11.13
CA GLY A 144 -5.96 -15.62 11.22
C GLY A 144 -5.56 -17.09 11.28
N ALA A 145 -4.52 -17.51 10.56
CA ALA A 145 -4.13 -18.92 10.41
C ALA A 145 -3.19 -19.40 11.53
N ALA A 146 -2.33 -18.53 12.08
CA ALA A 146 -1.36 -18.87 13.11
C ALA A 146 -1.94 -19.65 14.32
N PRO A 147 -3.10 -19.28 14.92
CA PRO A 147 -3.64 -20.04 16.05
C PRO A 147 -4.04 -21.47 15.67
N PHE A 148 -4.57 -21.69 14.46
CA PHE A 148 -4.94 -23.03 13.99
C PHE A 148 -3.71 -23.89 13.69
N ILE A 149 -2.65 -23.29 13.13
CA ILE A 149 -1.37 -23.96 12.91
C ILE A 149 -0.76 -24.38 14.24
N GLY A 150 -0.78 -23.50 15.25
CA GLY A 150 -0.31 -23.82 16.60
C GLY A 150 -1.13 -24.93 17.25
N LEU A 151 -2.47 -24.86 17.16
CA LEU A 151 -3.36 -25.88 17.70
C LEU A 151 -3.11 -27.24 17.04
N PHE A 152 -2.93 -27.29 15.72
CA PHE A 152 -2.63 -28.52 14.99
C PHE A 152 -1.37 -29.24 15.50
N GLY A 153 -0.33 -28.50 15.90
CA GLY A 153 0.88 -29.09 16.50
C GLY A 153 0.66 -29.69 17.90
N THR A 154 -0.54 -29.55 18.48
CA THR A 154 -0.90 -30.10 19.80
C THR A 154 -1.91 -31.25 19.75
N VAL A 155 -2.49 -31.53 18.58
CA VAL A 155 -3.43 -32.66 18.36
C VAL A 155 -2.67 -33.89 17.89
#